data_AF-A0A9J5YL81-F1
#
_entry.id   AF-A0A9J5YL81-F1
#
_cell.length_a   1.000
_cell.length_b   1.000
_cell.length_c   1.000
_cell.angle_alpha   90.00
_cell.angle_beta   90.00
_cell.angle_gamma   90.00
#
_symmetry.space_group_name_H-M   'P 1'
#
loop_
_entity.id
_entity.type
_entity.pdbx_description
1 polymer ?
#
loop_
_entity_poly.entity_id
_entity_poly.type
_entity_poly.pdbx_seq_one_letter_code
_entity_poly.pdbx_strand_id
1 'polypeptide(L)' 'MIILRSFDRETFEVDEAVALESQTIKHMIEDDYDNTVIPLPNITSKILVKVIEYCKNHLEVPKAEDKTAKKD' A
#
# COMPACT_ATOMS: atom_id res chain seq x y z
N MET A 1 -5.07 -9.69 -5.85
CA MET A 1 -5.94 -8.79 -5.07
C MET A 1 -5.56 -8.92 -3.62
N ILE A 2 -5.43 -7.78 -2.93
CA ILE A 2 -5.07 -7.70 -1.51
C ILE A 2 -6.18 -6.94 -0.79
N ILE A 3 -6.49 -7.34 0.44
CA ILE A 3 -7.49 -6.67 1.26
C ILE A 3 -6.76 -5.83 2.31
N LEU A 4 -6.91 -4.52 2.26
CA LEU A 4 -6.41 -3.62 3.30
C LEU A 4 -7.52 -3.33 4.30
N ARG A 5 -7.28 -3.54 5.60
CA ARG A 5 -8.24 -3.22 6.66
C ARG A 5 -7.82 -1.98 7.43
N SER A 6 -8.66 -0.95 7.44
CA SER A 6 -8.41 0.29 8.19
C SER A 6 -8.56 0.12 9.70
N PHE A 7 -8.14 1.14 10.45
CA PHE A 7 -8.29 1.23 11.91
C PHE A 7 -9.75 1.12 12.37
N ASP A 8 -10.65 1.75 11.65
CA ASP A 8 -12.11 1.73 11.83
C ASP A 8 -12.77 0.47 11.26
N ARG A 9 -11.96 -0.54 10.90
CA ARG A 9 -12.34 -1.90 10.48
C ARG A 9 -13.06 -1.99 9.13
N GLU A 10 -13.02 -0.94 8.31
CA GLU A 10 -13.45 -1.06 6.91
C GLU A 10 -12.37 -1.78 6.10
N THR A 11 -12.79 -2.48 5.05
CA THR A 11 -11.92 -3.28 4.19
C THR A 11 -11.96 -2.78 2.77
N PHE A 12 -10.79 -2.71 2.13
CA PHE A 12 -10.61 -2.24 0.77
C PHE A 12 -9.90 -3.30 -0.04
N GLU A 13 -10.55 -3.78 -1.09
CA GLU A 13 -9.92 -4.65 -2.07
C GLU A 13 -9.13 -3.79 -3.07
N VAL A 14 -7.85 -4.10 -3.21
CA VAL A 14 -6.93 -3.36 -4.07
C VAL A 14 -6.10 -4.32 -4.92
N ASP A 15 -5.73 -3.87 -6.11
CA ASP A 15 -4.76 -4.58 -6.93
C ASP A 15 -3.43 -4.67 -6.20
N GLU A 16 -2.78 -5.83 -6.34
CA GLU A 16 -1.49 -6.07 -5.70
C GLU A 16 -0.43 -5.07 -6.16
N ALA A 17 -0.40 -4.72 -7.46
CA ALA A 17 0.49 -3.69 -7.98
C ALA A 17 0.30 -2.33 -7.29
N VAL A 18 -0.95 -1.95 -6.99
CA VAL A 18 -1.27 -0.69 -6.28
C VAL A 18 -0.81 -0.75 -4.83
N ALA A 19 -1.05 -1.88 -4.16
CA ALA A 19 -0.60 -2.09 -2.79
C ALA A 19 0.94 -2.07 -2.68
N LEU A 20 1.65 -2.64 -3.65
CA LEU A 20 3.11 -2.74 -3.69
C LEU A 20 3.83 -1.40 -3.93
N GLU A 21 3.14 -0.35 -4.38
CA GLU A 21 3.74 1.00 -4.41
C GLU A 21 4.05 1.53 -2.99
N SER A 22 3.32 1.06 -1.97
CA SER A 22 3.65 1.36 -0.59
C SER A 22 4.67 0.35 -0.06
N GLN A 23 5.90 0.80 0.17
CA GLN A 23 6.94 -0.05 0.77
C GLN A 23 6.52 -0.65 2.11
N THR A 24 5.76 0.09 2.92
CA THR A 24 5.23 -0.43 4.19
C THR A 24 4.29 -1.61 3.96
N ILE A 25 3.33 -1.48 3.04
CA ILE A 25 2.39 -2.56 2.71
C ILE A 25 3.13 -3.75 2.10
N LYS A 26 4.12 -3.50 1.23
CA LYS A 26 4.98 -4.53 0.67
C LYS A 26 5.66 -5.37 1.75
N HIS A 27 6.32 -4.74 2.73
CA HIS A 27 6.96 -5.48 3.82
C HIS A 27 5.94 -6.27 4.66
N MET A 28 4.74 -5.72 4.87
CA MET A 28 3.67 -6.44 5.57
C MET A 28 3.17 -7.68 4.82
N ILE A 29 3.18 -7.69 3.48
CA ILE A 29 2.83 -8.87 2.68
C ILE A 29 3.93 -9.93 2.78
N GLU A 30 5.19 -9.50 2.70
CA GLU A 30 6.35 -10.39 2.72
C GLU A 30 6.53 -11.06 4.11
N ASP A 31 6.24 -10.33 5.18
CA ASP A 31 6.33 -10.83 6.57
C ASP A 31 5.12 -11.71 6.96
N ASP A 32 3.96 -11.55 6.32
CA ASP A 32 2.68 -12.18 6.68
C ASP A 32 2.20 -13.10 5.53
N TYR A 33 3.01 -14.13 5.24
CA TYR A 33 2.95 -15.01 4.07
C TYR A 33 1.58 -15.66 3.76
N ASP A 34 0.69 -15.76 4.76
CA ASP A 34 -0.61 -16.44 4.63
C ASP A 34 -1.84 -15.50 4.67
N ASN A 35 -1.65 -14.20 4.98
CA ASN A 35 -2.78 -13.30 5.19
C ASN A 35 -3.06 -12.42 3.95
N THR A 36 -4.17 -12.71 3.27
CA THR A 36 -4.72 -11.83 2.22
C THR A 36 -5.26 -10.51 2.78
N VAL A 37 -5.45 -10.42 4.11
CA VAL A 37 -5.95 -9.23 4.81
C VAL A 37 -4.83 -8.57 5.60
N ILE A 38 -4.43 -7.37 5.18
CA ILE A 38 -3.40 -6.57 5.83
C ILE A 38 -4.05 -5.53 6.76
N PRO A 39 -3.89 -5.65 8.09
CA PRO A 39 -4.41 -4.66 9.01
C PRO A 39 -3.52 -3.41 9.06
N LEU A 40 -4.14 -2.24 8.88
CA LEU A 40 -3.52 -0.92 8.98
C LEU A 40 -4.08 -0.20 10.23
N PRO A 41 -3.58 -0.53 11.44
CA PRO A 41 -4.18 -0.10 12.70
C PRO A 41 -4.07 1.41 12.99
N ASN A 42 -3.33 2.16 12.18
CA ASN A 42 -3.12 3.60 12.39
C ASN A 42 -3.71 4.46 11.26
N ILE A 43 -4.44 3.85 10.33
CA ILE A 43 -4.97 4.55 9.16
C ILE A 43 -6.49 4.40 9.14
N THR A 44 -7.20 5.52 9.23
CA THR A 44 -8.66 5.53 9.08
C THR A 44 -9.05 5.32 7.61
N SER A 45 -10.24 4.79 7.37
CA SER A 45 -10.77 4.52 6.02
C SER A 45 -10.71 5.72 5.10
N LYS A 46 -11.07 6.91 5.60
CA LYS A 46 -11.02 8.16 4.84
C LYS A 46 -9.61 8.51 4.35
N ILE A 47 -8.58 8.20 5.14
CA ILE A 47 -7.19 8.41 4.73
C ILE A 47 -6.73 7.28 3.82
N LEU A 48 -7.12 6.04 4.12
CA LEU A 48 -6.76 4.86 3.31
C LEU A 48 -7.24 4.99 1.86
N VAL A 49 -8.46 5.51 1.63
CA VAL A 49 -8.97 5.82 0.28
C VAL A 49 -8.01 6.75 -0.49
N LYS A 50 -7.53 7.82 0.16
CA LYS A 50 -6.60 8.77 -0.46
C LYS A 50 -5.23 8.15 -0.74
N VAL A 51 -4.75 7.27 0.14
CA VAL A 51 -3.50 6.53 -0.06
C VAL A 51 -3.63 5.61 -1.27
N ILE A 52 -4.73 4.87 -1.38
CA ILE A 52 -4.99 3.97 -2.52
C ILE A 52 -5.05 4.77 -3.83
N GLU A 53 -5.76 5.90 -3.84
CA GLU A 53 -5.83 6.79 -5.00
C GLU A 53 -4.44 7.34 -5.38
N TYR A 54 -3.64 7.75 -4.40
CA TYR A 54 -2.27 8.19 -4.63
C TYR A 54 -1.42 7.07 -5.27
N CYS A 55 -1.46 5.86 -4.73
CA CYS A 55 -0.71 4.71 -5.26
C CYS A 55 -1.13 4.37 -6.70
N LYS A 56 -2.43 4.43 -7.02
CA LYS A 56 -2.94 4.23 -8.39
C LYS A 56 -2.36 5.25 -9.36
N ASN A 57 -2.46 6.55 -9.02
CA ASN A 57 -1.92 7.61 -9.87
C ASN A 57 -0.40 7.49 -10.04
N HIS A 58 0.32 7.03 -9.02
CA HIS A 58 1.78 6.90 -9.07
C HIS A 58 2.26 5.70 -9.90
N LEU A 59 1.42 4.67 -10.09
CA LEU A 59 1.67 3.59 -11.05
C LEU A 59 1.53 4.04 -12.50
N GLU A 60 0.57 4.93 -12.77
CA GLU A 60 0.23 5.36 -14.13
C GLU A 60 1.18 6.45 -14.67
N VAL A 61 1.87 7.17 -13.78
CA VAL A 61 2.91 8.13 -14.16
C VAL A 61 4.23 7.40 -14.43
N PRO A 62 4.89 7.60 -15.59
CA PRO A 62 6.21 7.03 -15.82
C PRO A 62 7.16 7.51 -14.72
N LYS A 63 7.70 6.58 -13.94
CA LYS A 63 8.71 6.87 -12.92
C LYS A 63 9.91 7.53 -13.59
N ALA A 64 10.00 8.86 -13.51
CA ALA A 64 11.28 9.53 -13.63
C ALA A 64 12.11 9.02 -12.45
N GLU A 65 13.17 8.26 -12.75
CA GLU A 65 13.98 7.53 -11.77
C GLU A 65 14.28 8.39 -10.53
N ASP A 66 13.64 8.07 -9.40
CA ASP A 66 14.04 8.63 -8.11
C ASP A 66 15.35 7.94 -7.69
N LYS A 67 16.46 8.51 -8.16
CA LYS A 67 17.80 8.22 -7.64
C LYS A 67 17.93 8.83 -6.25
N THR A 68 17.35 8.20 -5.24
CA THR A 68 17.81 8.43 -3.87
C THR A 68 19.00 7.50 -3.61
N ALA A 69 20.19 8.11 -3.64
CA ALA A 69 21.48 7.50 -3.47
C ALA A 69 21.59 6.71 -2.15
N LYS A 70 22.17 5.50 -2.24
CA LYS A 70 22.86 4.89 -1.10
C LYS A 70 23.99 5.81 -0.65
N LYS A 71 23.95 6.20 0.62
CA LYS A 71 25.05 6.74 1.42
C LYS A 71 24.73 6.26 2.85
N ASP A 72 25.49 5.41 3.53
CA ASP A 72 26.89 4.99 3.48
C ASP A 72 27.00 3.47 3.73
#